data_AF-A0AA35XF10-F1
#
_entry.id   AF-A0AA35XF10-F1
#
_cell.length_a   1.000
_cell.length_b   1.000
_cell.length_c   1.000
_cell.angle_alpha   90.00
_cell.angle_beta   90.00
_cell.angle_gamma   90.00
#
_symmetry.space_group_name_H-M   'P 1'
#
loop_
_entity.id
_entity.type
_entity.pdbx_description
1 polymer ?
#
loop_
_entity_poly.entity_id
_entity_poly.type
_entity_poly.pdbx_seq_one_letter_code
_entity_poly.pdbx_strand_id
1 'polypeptide(L)'
;MKLLEWSKCGVLLCTLLLFAGIGTFLSHFCPTVTFRRCECSTTSSPVLAGAQGAATAEEFRGGPRSPGPPYLSYQPPGNGWNNQRIALENALVLAKLLNRTLLVHPLAPHSLGEQLKGKHRVPGYRAYNMLSSADLLPPASFLDIQLMSRIVPVVAINSSHPQFLRDYGHLTWRNVCHSAGFGYWMERPPSTSAEVAMLSKQRFIPNTVWKEKCQEEQRRAQESPQITDRPVCVGSSPG
;
A
#
# COMPACT_ATOMS: atom_id res chain seq x y z
N MET A 1 5.13 -49.01 -48.61
CA MET A 1 5.29 -48.52 -47.22
C MET A 1 6.72 -47.97 -47.00
N LYS A 2 7.05 -46.76 -47.47
CA LYS A 2 8.35 -46.10 -47.19
C LYS A 2 8.26 -44.58 -46.93
N LEU A 3 7.05 -44.03 -46.84
CA LEU A 3 6.83 -42.58 -46.69
C LEU A 3 6.61 -42.12 -45.23
N LEU A 4 6.58 -43.02 -44.24
CA LEU A 4 6.26 -42.68 -42.85
C LEU A 4 7.49 -42.46 -41.95
N GLU A 5 8.70 -42.74 -42.42
CA GLU A 5 9.92 -42.60 -41.60
C GLU A 5 10.57 -41.21 -41.66
N TRP A 6 10.29 -40.42 -42.70
CA TRP A 6 10.90 -39.09 -42.88
C TRP A 6 10.31 -38.01 -41.96
N SER A 7 9.10 -38.23 -41.43
CA SER A 7 8.44 -37.26 -40.54
C SER A 7 9.06 -37.22 -39.13
N LYS A 8 9.63 -38.34 -38.65
CA LYS A 8 10.17 -38.42 -37.29
C LYS A 8 11.54 -37.74 -37.15
N CYS A 9 12.38 -37.78 -38.18
CA CYS A 9 13.68 -37.08 -38.18
C CYS A 9 13.54 -35.55 -38.21
N GLY A 10 12.55 -35.02 -38.94
CA GLY A 10 12.34 -33.56 -39.01
C GLY A 10 11.90 -32.96 -37.66
N VAL A 11 11.04 -33.66 -36.92
CA VAL A 11 10.55 -33.19 -35.61
C VAL A 11 11.66 -33.21 -34.56
N LEU A 12 12.53 -34.23 -34.59
CA LEU A 12 13.66 -34.34 -33.65
C LEU A 12 14.72 -33.25 -33.90
N LEU A 13 14.99 -32.93 -35.18
CA LEU A 13 15.94 -31.88 -35.53
C LEU A 13 15.43 -30.49 -35.14
N CYS A 14 14.14 -30.20 -35.37
CA CYS A 14 13.52 -28.93 -34.95
C CYS A 14 13.50 -28.75 -33.42
N THR A 15 13.27 -29.83 -32.66
CA THR A 15 13.30 -29.73 -31.18
C THR A 15 14.72 -29.49 -30.66
N LEU A 16 15.73 -30.17 -31.21
CA LEU A 16 17.13 -29.96 -30.82
C LEU A 16 17.62 -28.53 -31.13
N LEU A 17 17.21 -27.96 -32.27
CA LEU A 17 17.56 -26.57 -32.63
C LEU A 17 16.88 -25.54 -31.72
N LEU A 18 15.64 -25.78 -31.28
CA LEU A 18 14.95 -24.92 -30.31
C LEU A 18 15.64 -24.93 -28.93
N PHE A 19 16.06 -26.10 -28.44
CA PHE A 19 16.78 -26.17 -27.15
C PHE A 19 18.18 -25.54 -27.22
N ALA A 20 18.89 -25.68 -28.34
CA ALA A 20 20.20 -25.04 -28.54
C ALA A 20 20.10 -23.50 -28.62
N GLY A 21 19.02 -22.96 -29.19
CA GLY A 21 18.76 -21.52 -29.25
C GLY A 21 18.41 -20.91 -27.88
N ILE A 22 17.66 -21.63 -27.04
CA ILE A 22 17.30 -21.14 -25.69
C ILE A 22 18.52 -21.13 -24.76
N GLY A 23 19.43 -22.11 -24.88
CA GLY A 23 20.65 -22.16 -24.08
C GLY A 23 21.60 -21.00 -24.32
N THR A 24 21.78 -20.60 -25.59
CA THR A 24 22.65 -19.47 -25.97
C THR A 24 22.06 -18.11 -25.63
N PHE A 25 20.73 -17.98 -25.61
CA PHE A 25 20.06 -16.75 -25.18
C PHE A 25 20.21 -16.50 -23.67
N LEU A 26 20.17 -17.54 -22.84
CA LEU A 26 20.34 -17.43 -21.39
C LEU A 26 21.79 -17.14 -20.96
N SER A 27 22.79 -17.58 -21.74
CA SER A 27 24.20 -17.27 -21.44
C SER A 27 24.61 -15.84 -21.79
N HIS A 28 23.92 -15.18 -22.73
CA HIS A 28 24.23 -13.80 -23.12
C HIS A 28 23.41 -12.74 -22.37
N PHE A 29 22.29 -13.10 -21.73
CA PHE A 29 21.42 -12.17 -21.00
C PHE A 29 21.42 -12.33 -19.48
N CYS A 30 22.38 -13.07 -18.91
CA CYS A 30 22.59 -13.06 -17.47
C CYS A 30 23.70 -12.03 -17.14
N PRO A 31 23.38 -10.76 -16.85
CA PRO A 31 24.37 -9.85 -16.32
C PRO A 31 24.81 -10.41 -14.98
N THR A 32 26.11 -10.65 -14.84
CA THR A 32 26.75 -10.97 -13.58
C THR A 32 26.53 -9.79 -12.64
N VAL A 33 25.46 -9.85 -11.83
CA VAL A 33 25.19 -8.89 -10.77
C VAL A 33 26.25 -9.11 -9.70
N THR A 34 27.36 -8.38 -9.85
CA THR A 34 28.37 -8.27 -8.80
C THR A 34 27.77 -7.41 -7.69
N PHE A 35 27.33 -8.07 -6.63
CA PHE A 35 26.97 -7.42 -5.37
C PHE A 35 28.24 -6.77 -4.80
N ARG A 36 28.42 -5.46 -5.01
CA ARG A 36 29.34 -4.67 -4.19
C ARG A 36 28.81 -4.65 -2.77
N ARG A 37 29.52 -5.31 -1.87
CA ARG A 37 29.34 -5.23 -0.42
C ARG A 37 29.66 -3.80 -0.01
N CYS A 38 28.65 -3.03 0.40
CA CYS A 38 28.89 -1.78 1.11
C CYS A 38 29.41 -2.13 2.50
N GLU A 39 30.72 -2.05 2.70
CA GLU A 39 31.32 -2.03 4.03
C GLU A 39 31.00 -0.67 4.65
N CYS A 40 30.04 -0.65 5.58
CA CYS A 40 29.87 0.49 6.47
C CYS A 40 31.03 0.46 7.47
N SER A 41 31.96 1.42 7.32
CA SER A 41 32.92 1.75 8.36
C SER A 41 32.18 2.10 9.65
N THR A 42 32.34 1.25 10.67
CA THR A 42 31.98 1.54 12.06
C THR A 42 32.88 2.64 12.59
N THR A 43 32.44 3.89 12.47
CA THR A 43 32.98 4.99 13.27
C THR A 43 32.26 5.00 14.60
N SER A 44 32.85 4.35 15.60
CA SER A 44 32.44 4.50 16.99
C SER A 44 32.72 5.93 17.45
N SER A 45 31.68 6.65 17.88
CA SER A 45 31.84 7.84 18.72
C SER A 45 30.87 7.79 19.90
N PRO A 46 31.24 8.38 21.04
CA PRO A 46 30.77 7.97 22.35
C PRO A 46 29.48 8.66 22.79
N VAL A 47 28.69 7.90 23.54
CA VAL A 47 27.91 8.29 24.73
C VAL A 47 27.37 9.73 24.77
N LEU A 48 26.07 9.89 24.57
CA LEU A 48 25.28 10.79 25.41
C LEU A 48 24.13 10.00 26.05
N ALA A 49 24.28 9.75 27.34
CA ALA A 49 23.23 9.29 28.21
C ALA A 49 22.12 10.34 28.31
N GLY A 50 20.87 9.91 28.31
CA GLY A 50 19.74 10.71 28.78
C GLY A 50 18.64 10.93 27.75
N ALA A 51 17.67 10.01 27.71
CA ALA A 51 16.25 10.32 27.59
C ALA A 51 15.46 9.00 27.71
N GLN A 52 15.10 8.67 28.95
CA GLN A 52 14.02 7.73 29.22
C GLN A 52 12.72 8.33 28.67
N GLY A 53 11.96 7.55 27.92
CA GLY A 53 10.68 8.00 27.35
C GLY A 53 10.15 7.06 26.28
N ALA A 54 10.25 5.75 26.49
CA ALA A 54 9.48 4.80 25.71
C ALA A 54 8.01 4.96 26.12
N ALA A 55 7.25 5.72 25.35
CA ALA A 55 5.80 5.80 25.49
C ALA A 55 5.21 4.42 25.20
N THR A 56 5.05 3.63 26.25
CA THR A 56 4.32 2.38 26.26
C THR A 56 2.86 2.65 25.90
N ALA A 57 2.30 1.84 25.02
CA ALA A 57 0.93 1.94 24.48
C ALA A 57 -0.19 1.69 25.52
N GLU A 58 0.03 1.93 26.81
CA GLU A 58 -0.94 1.66 27.89
C GLU A 58 -1.59 2.91 28.51
N GLU A 59 -1.19 4.13 28.16
CA GLU A 59 -1.78 5.34 28.75
C GLU A 59 -2.92 5.91 27.89
N PHE A 60 -3.95 5.11 27.62
CA PHE A 60 -5.22 5.64 27.11
C PHE A 60 -6.44 4.85 27.62
N ARG A 61 -6.56 4.71 28.94
CA ARG A 61 -7.81 4.29 29.59
C ARG A 61 -8.57 5.50 30.15
N GLY A 62 -9.68 5.84 29.49
CA GLY A 62 -10.94 6.14 30.21
C GLY A 62 -11.18 7.52 30.83
N GLY A 63 -10.62 8.62 30.33
CA GLY A 63 -11.05 9.99 30.69
C GLY A 63 -11.90 10.66 29.60
N PRO A 64 -12.75 11.66 29.92
CA PRO A 64 -13.46 12.44 28.91
C PRO A 64 -12.44 13.17 28.02
N ARG A 65 -12.29 12.70 26.78
CA ARG A 65 -11.34 13.23 25.79
C ARG A 65 -11.72 14.67 25.42
N SER A 66 -10.90 15.64 25.79
CA SER A 66 -10.77 16.91 25.07
C SER A 66 -10.54 16.64 23.57
N PRO A 67 -11.01 17.51 22.65
CA PRO A 67 -11.15 17.19 21.23
C PRO A 67 -9.79 17.21 20.53
N GLY A 68 -9.03 16.13 20.66
CA GLY A 68 -7.83 15.90 19.85
C GLY A 68 -8.17 15.78 18.36
N PRO A 69 -7.17 15.95 17.48
CA PRO A 69 -7.37 15.80 16.04
C PRO A 69 -7.89 14.38 15.73
N PRO A 70 -8.95 14.25 14.90
CA PRO A 70 -9.60 12.97 14.64
C PRO A 70 -8.67 11.98 13.93
N TYR A 71 -9.00 10.70 13.99
CA TYR A 71 -8.17 9.65 13.40
C TYR A 71 -8.39 9.47 11.89
N LEU A 72 -7.30 9.12 11.20
CA LEU A 72 -7.28 8.57 9.85
C LEU A 72 -6.57 7.21 9.88
N SER A 73 -7.16 6.23 9.23
CA SER A 73 -6.61 4.89 9.08
C SER A 73 -6.75 4.41 7.64
N TYR A 74 -6.14 3.28 7.31
CA TYR A 74 -6.20 2.67 5.99
C TYR A 74 -6.23 1.15 6.11
N GLN A 75 -6.73 0.49 5.09
CA GLN A 75 -6.73 -0.96 4.92
C GLN A 75 -5.40 -1.35 4.29
N PRO A 76 -4.53 -2.07 5.00
CA PRO A 76 -3.30 -2.54 4.41
C PRO A 76 -3.61 -3.60 3.35
N PRO A 77 -2.93 -3.58 2.21
CA PRO A 77 -3.02 -4.67 1.26
C PRO A 77 -2.17 -5.84 1.75
N GLY A 78 -2.65 -7.07 1.62
CA GLY A 78 -1.88 -8.27 1.97
C GLY A 78 -1.01 -8.80 0.83
N ASN A 79 -0.55 -7.94 -0.07
CA ASN A 79 0.33 -8.31 -1.18
C ASN A 79 1.68 -7.58 -1.06
N GLY A 80 2.49 -7.59 -2.12
CA GLY A 80 3.89 -7.13 -2.09
C GLY A 80 4.15 -5.77 -1.43
N TRP A 81 5.36 -5.65 -0.89
CA TRP A 81 5.85 -4.48 -0.15
C TRP A 81 5.56 -3.14 -0.85
N ASN A 82 5.72 -3.06 -2.17
CA ASN A 82 5.49 -1.82 -2.91
C ASN A 82 4.05 -1.29 -2.76
N ASN A 83 3.05 -2.16 -2.74
CA ASN A 83 1.66 -1.74 -2.58
C ASN A 83 1.36 -1.31 -1.14
N GLN A 84 1.97 -1.98 -0.16
CA GLN A 84 1.87 -1.59 1.25
C GLN A 84 2.50 -0.22 1.49
N ARG A 85 3.67 0.04 0.89
CA ARG A 85 4.33 1.34 0.89
C ARG A 85 3.45 2.44 0.28
N ILE A 86 2.89 2.21 -0.91
CA ILE A 86 2.02 3.18 -1.58
C ILE A 86 0.79 3.50 -0.72
N ALA A 87 0.17 2.49 -0.10
CA ALA A 87 -0.96 2.71 0.81
C ALA A 87 -0.58 3.58 2.01
N LEU A 88 0.59 3.34 2.62
CA LEU A 88 1.11 4.15 3.72
C LEU A 88 1.44 5.58 3.30
N GLU A 89 2.16 5.77 2.19
CA GLU A 89 2.53 7.09 1.66
C GLU A 89 1.28 7.94 1.39
N ASN A 90 0.26 7.35 0.75
CA ASN A 90 -1.02 8.01 0.53
C ASN A 90 -1.74 8.34 1.83
N ALA A 91 -1.75 7.42 2.81
CA ALA A 91 -2.38 7.67 4.11
C ALA A 91 -1.69 8.82 4.86
N LEU A 92 -0.36 8.91 4.79
CA LEU A 92 0.42 9.99 5.39
C LEU A 92 0.09 11.35 4.78
N VAL A 93 0.03 11.43 3.45
CA VAL A 93 -0.36 12.66 2.74
C VAL A 93 -1.76 13.08 3.14
N LEU A 94 -2.72 12.15 3.13
CA LEU A 94 -4.11 12.44 3.52
C LEU A 94 -4.21 12.88 4.99
N ALA A 95 -3.49 12.22 5.90
CA ALA A 95 -3.48 12.60 7.31
C ALA A 95 -2.92 14.02 7.51
N LYS A 96 -1.86 14.39 6.77
CA LYS A 96 -1.28 15.74 6.83
C LYS A 96 -2.25 16.80 6.30
N LEU A 97 -2.82 16.58 5.12
CA LEU A 97 -3.74 17.51 4.48
C LEU A 97 -5.00 17.76 5.33
N LEU A 98 -5.44 16.73 6.04
CA LEU A 98 -6.67 16.76 6.84
C LEU A 98 -6.41 16.99 8.32
N ASN A 99 -5.16 17.27 8.72
CA ASN A 99 -4.78 17.45 10.13
C ASN A 99 -5.36 16.35 11.04
N ARG A 100 -5.13 15.09 10.67
CA ARG A 100 -5.62 13.89 11.37
C ARG A 100 -4.47 13.14 12.01
N THR A 101 -4.78 12.42 13.09
CA THR A 101 -3.85 11.44 13.67
C THR A 101 -3.85 10.18 12.81
N LEU A 102 -2.70 9.78 12.27
CA LEU A 102 -2.57 8.60 11.42
C LEU A 102 -2.40 7.33 12.27
N LEU A 103 -3.30 6.37 12.08
CA LEU A 103 -3.17 5.00 12.59
C LEU A 103 -2.38 4.16 11.58
N VAL A 104 -1.12 3.86 11.88
CA VAL A 104 -0.22 3.09 11.02
C VAL A 104 -0.32 1.62 11.35
N HIS A 105 -0.63 0.81 10.34
CA HIS A 105 -0.83 -0.63 10.51
C HIS A 105 0.46 -1.44 10.35
N PRO A 106 0.53 -2.64 10.95
CA PRO A 106 1.59 -3.59 10.68
C PRO A 106 1.67 -4.00 9.20
N LEU A 107 2.82 -4.52 8.77
CA LEU A 107 2.98 -5.07 7.44
C LEU A 107 2.73 -6.57 7.39
N ALA A 108 2.18 -7.00 6.26
CA ALA A 108 2.15 -8.41 5.91
C ALA A 108 3.44 -8.81 5.16
N PRO A 109 4.10 -9.91 5.55
CA PRO A 109 5.12 -10.54 4.73
C PRO A 109 4.56 -10.92 3.35
N HIS A 110 5.28 -10.59 2.28
CA HIS A 110 4.80 -10.80 0.91
C HIS A 110 4.45 -12.26 0.60
N SER A 111 5.34 -13.20 0.97
CA SER A 111 5.16 -14.63 0.70
C SER A 111 3.92 -15.18 1.38
N LEU A 112 3.71 -14.84 2.64
CA LEU A 112 2.55 -15.30 3.42
C LEU A 112 1.25 -14.69 2.90
N GLY A 113 1.27 -13.39 2.59
CA GLY A 113 0.14 -12.70 1.97
C GLY A 113 -0.30 -13.33 0.64
N GLU A 114 0.65 -13.60 -0.27
CA GLU A 114 0.37 -14.27 -1.54
C GLU A 114 -0.08 -15.72 -1.37
N GLN A 115 0.50 -16.45 -0.41
CA GLN A 115 0.08 -17.81 -0.09
C GLN A 115 -1.39 -17.85 0.35
N LEU A 116 -1.79 -16.97 1.28
CA LEU A 116 -3.17 -16.89 1.76
C LEU A 116 -4.12 -16.43 0.65
N LYS A 117 -3.70 -15.44 -0.15
CA LYS A 117 -4.43 -14.97 -1.33
C LYS A 117 -4.73 -16.12 -2.30
N GLY A 118 -3.72 -16.93 -2.63
CA GLY A 118 -3.85 -18.09 -3.51
C GLY A 118 -4.68 -19.21 -2.90
N LYS A 119 -4.37 -19.61 -1.66
CA LYS A 119 -5.04 -20.71 -0.94
C LYS A 119 -6.54 -20.45 -0.77
N HIS A 120 -6.91 -19.23 -0.39
CA HIS A 120 -8.31 -18.87 -0.12
C HIS A 120 -9.00 -18.21 -1.32
N ARG A 121 -8.28 -17.97 -2.43
CA ARG A 121 -8.77 -17.25 -3.62
C ARG A 121 -9.44 -15.92 -3.28
N VAL A 122 -8.82 -15.16 -2.38
CA VAL A 122 -9.32 -13.87 -1.90
C VAL A 122 -8.45 -12.72 -2.40
N PRO A 123 -8.94 -11.47 -2.43
CA PRO A 123 -8.10 -10.30 -2.67
C PRO A 123 -7.05 -10.10 -1.58
N GLY A 124 -5.96 -9.38 -1.90
CA GLY A 124 -4.83 -9.16 -0.98
C GLY A 124 -5.24 -8.58 0.37
N TYR A 125 -6.11 -7.57 0.43
CA TYR A 125 -6.56 -7.01 1.71
C TYR A 125 -7.31 -8.03 2.59
N ARG A 126 -8.04 -9.00 1.99
CA ARG A 126 -8.69 -10.06 2.76
C ARG A 126 -7.65 -11.06 3.28
N ALA A 127 -6.62 -11.35 2.50
CA ALA A 127 -5.50 -12.15 2.96
C ALA A 127 -4.78 -11.48 4.15
N TYR A 128 -4.58 -10.16 4.11
CA TYR A 128 -4.08 -9.39 5.26
C TYR A 128 -4.94 -9.59 6.51
N ASN A 129 -6.26 -9.48 6.35
CA ASN A 129 -7.20 -9.58 7.47
C ASN A 129 -7.24 -10.97 8.15
N MET A 130 -6.64 -11.99 7.52
CA MET A 130 -6.51 -13.35 8.06
C MET A 130 -5.23 -13.54 8.90
N LEU A 131 -4.27 -12.62 8.82
CA LEU A 131 -2.99 -12.73 9.53
C LEU A 131 -3.15 -12.48 11.02
N SER A 132 -2.44 -13.28 11.82
CA SER A 132 -2.34 -13.06 13.26
C SER A 132 -1.34 -11.94 13.55
N SER A 133 -1.37 -11.38 14.77
CA SER A 133 -0.37 -10.38 15.19
C SER A 133 1.06 -10.88 15.13
N ALA A 134 1.28 -12.19 15.35
CA ALA A 134 2.60 -12.81 15.31
C ALA A 134 3.16 -12.92 13.88
N ASP A 135 2.28 -12.93 12.88
CA ASP A 135 2.65 -13.02 11.46
C ASP A 135 2.91 -11.65 10.82
N LEU A 136 2.66 -10.57 11.57
CA LEU A 136 2.73 -9.20 11.10
C LEU A 136 4.01 -8.50 11.60
N LEU A 137 4.63 -7.69 10.75
CA LEU A 137 5.76 -6.85 11.15
C LEU A 137 5.24 -5.55 11.76
N PRO A 138 5.57 -5.22 13.02
CA PRO A 138 5.07 -4.01 13.68
C PRO A 138 5.65 -2.74 13.03
N PRO A 139 4.91 -1.61 12.99
CA PRO A 139 5.36 -0.35 12.38
C PRO A 139 6.78 0.09 12.75
N ALA A 140 7.12 -0.03 14.04
CA ALA A 140 8.43 0.38 14.56
C ALA A 140 9.62 -0.44 14.01
N SER A 141 9.39 -1.60 13.38
CA SER A 141 10.47 -2.42 12.82
C SER A 141 10.90 -1.97 11.42
N PHE A 142 10.12 -1.12 10.74
CA PHE A 142 10.39 -0.68 9.37
C PHE A 142 10.19 0.82 9.14
N LEU A 143 9.69 1.54 10.15
CA LEU A 143 9.53 2.99 10.13
C LEU A 143 10.14 3.62 11.38
N ASP A 144 10.80 4.75 11.18
CA ASP A 144 11.10 5.67 12.26
C ASP A 144 9.84 6.47 12.61
N ILE A 145 9.08 5.95 13.59
CA ILE A 145 7.84 6.57 14.07
C ILE A 145 8.10 7.96 14.67
N GLN A 146 9.28 8.18 15.27
CA GLN A 146 9.62 9.48 15.86
C GLN A 146 9.85 10.53 14.78
N LEU A 147 10.53 10.16 13.70
CA LEU A 147 10.69 11.02 12.53
C LEU A 147 9.35 11.31 11.88
N MET A 148 8.51 10.29 11.65
CA MET A 148 7.17 10.49 11.06
C MET A 148 6.27 11.39 11.92
N SER A 149 6.38 11.27 13.24
CA SER A 149 5.59 12.07 14.19
C SER A 149 5.89 13.57 14.13
N ARG A 150 7.01 13.97 13.51
CA ARG A 150 7.31 15.38 13.23
C ARG A 150 6.45 15.96 12.10
N ILE A 151 5.88 15.10 11.26
CA ILE A 151 5.08 15.51 10.08
C ILE A 151 3.59 15.47 10.43
N VAL A 152 3.12 14.36 10.98
CA VAL A 152 1.73 14.12 11.41
C VAL A 152 1.73 13.41 12.76
N PRO A 153 0.73 13.59 13.65
CA PRO A 153 0.57 12.73 14.81
C PRO A 153 0.37 11.27 14.36
N VAL A 154 1.17 10.34 14.86
CA VAL A 154 1.12 8.91 14.49
C VAL A 154 0.82 8.03 15.69
N VAL A 155 -0.04 7.04 15.51
CA VAL A 155 -0.21 5.92 16.44
C VAL A 155 0.12 4.63 15.70
N ALA A 156 1.11 3.89 16.19
CA ALA A 156 1.47 2.59 15.66
C ALA A 156 0.51 1.51 16.19
N ILE A 157 -0.11 0.76 15.27
CA ILE A 157 -0.92 -0.40 15.59
C ILE A 157 -0.02 -1.63 15.60
N ASN A 158 -0.04 -2.40 16.69
CA ASN A 158 0.74 -3.63 16.85
C ASN A 158 -0.14 -4.89 16.88
N SER A 159 -1.44 -4.73 16.66
CA SER A 159 -2.44 -5.79 16.71
C SER A 159 -2.82 -6.29 15.32
N SER A 160 -3.51 -7.43 15.25
CA SER A 160 -4.11 -7.93 14.01
C SER A 160 -5.26 -7.04 13.57
N HIS A 161 -5.65 -7.14 12.30
CA HIS A 161 -6.77 -6.34 11.78
C HIS A 161 -8.09 -6.58 12.55
N PRO A 162 -8.51 -7.82 12.89
CA PRO A 162 -9.70 -8.02 13.69
C PRO A 162 -9.64 -7.41 15.09
N GLN A 163 -8.45 -7.41 15.72
CA GLN A 163 -8.26 -6.78 17.04
C GLN A 163 -8.34 -5.25 16.93
N PHE A 164 -7.70 -4.67 15.91
CA PHE A 164 -7.81 -3.25 15.61
C PHE A 164 -9.27 -2.80 15.48
N LEU A 165 -10.08 -3.55 14.74
CA LEU A 165 -11.51 -3.22 14.57
C LEU A 165 -12.28 -3.24 15.90
N ARG A 166 -11.88 -4.07 16.88
CA ARG A 166 -12.47 -4.07 18.23
C ARG A 166 -11.99 -2.86 19.03
N ASP A 167 -10.69 -2.63 19.07
CA ASP A 167 -10.07 -1.57 19.89
C ASP A 167 -10.57 -0.17 19.46
N TYR A 168 -10.75 0.01 18.16
CA TYR A 168 -11.24 1.25 17.55
C TYR A 168 -12.71 1.17 17.13
N GLY A 169 -13.46 0.17 17.61
CA GLY A 169 -14.88 -0.01 17.28
C GLY A 169 -15.80 1.08 17.84
N HIS A 170 -15.31 1.83 18.84
CA HIS A 170 -15.99 2.98 19.41
C HIS A 170 -15.97 4.24 18.52
N LEU A 171 -15.12 4.24 17.47
CA LEU A 171 -15.02 5.37 16.54
C LEU A 171 -16.05 5.26 15.40
N THR A 172 -16.51 6.41 14.91
CA THR A 172 -17.45 6.46 13.78
C THR A 172 -16.70 6.49 12.45
N TRP A 173 -16.37 5.33 11.91
CA TRP A 173 -15.62 5.25 10.66
C TRP A 173 -16.44 5.62 9.42
N ARG A 174 -15.90 6.54 8.62
CA ARG A 174 -16.34 6.90 7.26
C ARG A 174 -15.29 6.43 6.26
N ASN A 175 -15.72 5.73 5.21
CA ASN A 175 -14.82 5.33 4.13
C ASN A 175 -14.60 6.49 3.18
N VAL A 176 -13.36 6.64 2.73
CA VAL A 176 -12.98 7.52 1.63
C VAL A 176 -12.96 6.71 0.35
N CYS A 177 -13.87 7.01 -0.58
CA CYS A 177 -13.82 6.48 -1.94
C CYS A 177 -13.01 7.44 -2.81
N HIS A 178 -11.96 6.92 -3.45
CA HIS A 178 -11.17 7.63 -4.45
C HIS A 178 -11.00 6.76 -5.71
N SER A 179 -10.85 7.41 -6.86
CA SER A 179 -10.70 6.73 -8.17
C SER A 179 -9.45 5.84 -8.24
N ALA A 180 -8.39 6.16 -7.49
CA ALA A 180 -7.11 5.47 -7.52
C ALA A 180 -6.87 4.48 -6.37
N GLY A 181 -7.85 4.19 -5.51
CA GLY A 181 -7.64 3.23 -4.43
C GLY A 181 -8.77 3.12 -3.41
N PHE A 182 -8.84 1.94 -2.78
CA PHE A 182 -9.80 1.61 -1.73
C PHE A 182 -9.13 1.63 -0.36
N GLY A 183 -9.95 1.86 0.68
CA GLY A 183 -9.65 1.37 2.02
C GLY A 183 -9.18 2.42 3.04
N TYR A 184 -9.37 3.71 2.81
CA TYR A 184 -9.08 4.71 3.86
C TYR A 184 -10.32 4.96 4.73
N TRP A 185 -10.11 5.04 6.03
CA TRP A 185 -11.15 5.28 7.04
C TRP A 185 -10.86 6.55 7.82
N MET A 186 -11.88 7.37 8.02
CA MET A 186 -11.77 8.61 8.79
C MET A 186 -12.84 8.64 9.86
N GLU A 187 -12.47 9.10 11.05
CA GLU A 187 -13.41 9.23 12.17
C GLU A 187 -14.45 10.35 11.95
N ARG A 188 -14.08 11.43 11.27
CA ARG A 188 -14.97 12.56 10.95
C ARG A 188 -14.76 13.02 9.51
N PRO A 189 -15.84 13.33 8.76
CA PRO A 189 -15.71 13.95 7.45
C PRO A 189 -15.00 15.31 7.53
N PRO A 190 -14.47 15.81 6.41
CA PRO A 190 -14.09 17.21 6.26
C PRO A 190 -15.19 18.13 6.77
N SER A 191 -14.83 19.12 7.58
CA SER A 191 -15.76 20.13 8.10
C SER A 191 -15.44 21.54 7.59
N THR A 192 -14.23 21.77 7.11
CA THR A 192 -13.82 23.07 6.56
C THR A 192 -13.92 23.10 5.05
N SER A 193 -14.16 24.29 4.48
CA SER A 193 -14.16 24.49 3.02
C SER A 193 -12.82 24.11 2.38
N ALA A 194 -11.70 24.32 3.09
CA ALA A 194 -10.37 23.92 2.64
C ALA A 194 -10.21 22.40 2.54
N GLU A 195 -10.60 21.65 3.60
CA GLU A 195 -10.57 20.18 3.57
C GLU A 195 -11.52 19.64 2.48
N VAL A 196 -12.71 20.22 2.33
CA VAL A 196 -13.68 19.81 1.29
C VAL A 196 -13.13 20.06 -0.11
N ALA A 197 -12.48 21.21 -0.35
CA ALA A 197 -11.87 21.54 -1.63
C ALA A 197 -10.74 20.57 -2.00
N MET A 198 -9.88 20.22 -1.04
CA MET A 198 -8.78 19.26 -1.22
C MET A 198 -9.28 17.85 -1.58
N LEU A 199 -10.46 17.48 -1.08
CA LEU A 199 -11.05 16.17 -1.31
C LEU A 199 -12.23 16.21 -2.29
N SER A 200 -12.34 17.26 -3.12
CA SER A 200 -13.48 17.50 -4.03
C SER A 200 -13.72 16.39 -5.08
N LYS A 201 -12.78 15.46 -5.24
CA LYS A 201 -12.91 14.25 -6.08
C LYS A 201 -13.09 12.95 -5.27
N GLN A 202 -13.28 13.05 -3.95
CA GLN A 202 -13.43 11.93 -3.03
C GLN A 202 -14.83 11.93 -2.43
N ARG A 203 -15.42 10.74 -2.26
CA ARG A 203 -16.74 10.59 -1.63
C ARG A 203 -16.61 9.91 -0.28
N PHE A 204 -17.32 10.43 0.71
CA PHE A 204 -17.34 9.89 2.07
C PHE A 204 -18.59 9.08 2.28
N ILE A 205 -18.43 7.77 2.47
CA ILE A 205 -19.54 6.83 2.53
C ILE A 205 -19.52 6.10 3.88
N PRO A 206 -20.68 5.87 4.52
CA PRO A 206 -20.75 5.03 5.71
C PRO A 206 -20.14 3.64 5.47
N ASN A 207 -19.51 3.06 6.50
CA ASN A 207 -18.89 1.73 6.43
C ASN A 207 -19.85 0.56 6.18
N THR A 208 -21.16 0.78 6.21
CA THR A 208 -22.15 -0.26 5.91
C THR A 208 -22.47 -0.38 4.43
N VAL A 209 -22.13 0.62 3.59
CA VAL A 209 -22.55 0.69 2.17
C VAL A 209 -21.37 0.97 1.23
N TRP A 210 -20.13 0.91 1.72
CA TRP A 210 -18.96 1.45 1.03
C TRP A 210 -18.50 0.61 -0.17
N LYS A 211 -18.60 -0.73 -0.11
CA LYS A 211 -18.01 -1.60 -1.13
C LYS A 211 -18.64 -1.37 -2.51
N GLU A 212 -19.96 -1.46 -2.59
CA GLU A 212 -20.71 -1.28 -3.85
C GLU A 212 -20.64 0.16 -4.34
N LYS A 213 -20.80 1.13 -3.43
CA LYS A 213 -20.76 2.54 -3.81
C LYS A 213 -19.37 3.01 -4.25
N CYS A 214 -18.28 2.58 -3.59
CA CYS A 214 -16.94 2.94 -4.06
C CYS A 214 -16.62 2.28 -5.42
N GLN A 215 -17.11 1.05 -5.68
CA GLN A 215 -16.95 0.39 -6.98
C GLN A 215 -17.69 1.14 -8.09
N GLU A 216 -18.91 1.61 -7.81
CA GLU A 216 -19.67 2.46 -8.73
C GLU A 216 -18.95 3.78 -9.04
N GLU A 217 -18.36 4.44 -8.04
CA GLU A 217 -17.57 5.66 -8.29
C GLU A 217 -16.34 5.41 -9.18
N GLN A 218 -15.67 4.27 -9.00
CA GLN A 218 -14.54 3.91 -9.85
C GLN A 218 -14.98 3.62 -11.29
N ARG A 219 -16.10 2.92 -11.46
CA ARG A 219 -16.69 2.67 -12.78
C ARG A 219 -17.03 4.00 -13.47
N ARG A 220 -17.66 4.94 -12.76
CA ARG A 220 -17.92 6.31 -13.26
C ARG A 220 -16.66 7.07 -13.62
N ALA A 221 -15.60 6.94 -12.82
CA ALA A 221 -14.32 7.58 -13.12
C ALA A 221 -13.64 6.99 -14.36
N GLN A 222 -13.84 5.69 -14.63
CA GLN A 222 -13.35 5.01 -15.83
C GLN A 222 -14.22 5.30 -17.07
N GLU A 223 -15.51 5.53 -16.88
CA GLU A 223 -16.47 5.87 -17.94
C GLU A 223 -16.53 7.37 -18.26
N SER A 224 -15.94 8.21 -17.41
CA SER A 224 -15.81 9.63 -17.70
C SER A 224 -15.00 9.77 -18.99
N PRO A 225 -15.54 10.42 -20.04
CA PRO A 225 -14.80 10.65 -21.27
C PRO A 225 -13.49 11.30 -20.90
N GLN A 226 -12.36 10.72 -21.35
CA GLN A 226 -11.13 11.49 -21.36
C GLN A 226 -11.44 12.75 -22.15
N ILE A 227 -11.39 13.90 -21.47
CA ILE A 227 -11.34 15.18 -22.16
C ILE A 227 -10.10 15.03 -23.02
N THR A 228 -10.33 14.80 -24.31
CA THR A 228 -9.26 14.76 -25.29
C THR A 228 -8.72 16.17 -25.29
N ASP A 229 -7.59 16.37 -24.62
CA ASP A 229 -6.77 17.56 -24.76
C ASP A 229 -6.42 17.65 -26.24
N ARG A 230 -7.28 18.34 -27.00
CA ARG A 230 -6.89 18.82 -28.31
C ARG A 230 -5.76 19.81 -28.04
N PRO A 231 -4.56 19.61 -28.62
CA PRO A 231 -3.56 20.67 -28.59
C PRO A 231 -4.18 21.87 -29.30
N VAL A 232 -4.39 22.96 -28.54
CA VAL A 232 -4.68 24.26 -29.12
C VAL A 232 -3.38 24.70 -29.79
N CYS A 233 -3.28 24.45 -31.10
CA CYS A 233 -2.26 25.07 -31.92
C CYS A 233 -2.49 26.59 -31.87
N VAL A 234 -1.67 27.27 -31.07
CA VAL A 234 -1.58 28.74 -31.11
C VAL A 234 -0.94 29.08 -32.46
N GLY A 235 -1.76 29.60 -33.37
CA GLY A 235 -1.28 30.10 -34.65
C GLY A 235 -0.35 31.28 -34.44
N SER A 236 0.85 31.18 -34.99
CA SER A 236 1.75 32.31 -35.17
C SER A 236 1.13 33.28 -36.17
N SER A 237 0.82 34.50 -35.73
CA SER A 237 0.56 35.62 -36.64
C SER A 237 1.88 36.11 -37.25
N PRO A 238 1.93 36.41 -38.56
CA PRO A 238 3.07 37.11 -39.16
C PRO A 238 2.97 38.61 -38.86
N GLY A 239 4.08 39.18 -38.41
CA GLY A 239 4.40 40.60 -38.45
C GLY A 239 5.70 40.78 -39.21
#